data_AF-D8TQK6-F1
#
_entry.id   AF-D8TQK6-F1
#
_cell.length_a   1.000
_cell.length_b   1.000
_cell.length_c   1.000
_cell.angle_alpha   90.00
_cell.angle_beta   90.00
_cell.angle_gamma   90.00
#
_symmetry.space_group_name_H-M   'P 1'
#
loop_
_entity.id
_entity.type
_entity.pdbx_description
1 polymer ?
#
loop_
_entity_poly.entity_id
_entity_poly.type
_entity_poly.pdbx_seq_one_letter_code
_entity_poly.pdbx_strand_id
1 'polypeptide(L)'
;MLKQCRLHYNPFSHDHIRLSTRPTSGRCRTRFIPVPVHTIQHVQAFYDRSVPKTSKRRVVKASSGASASTPPTQPIIIDIPGSQQEAVLTAVQCLVPALQPHLASLKTAKTSKGFSYASKGGNTANRFGVEIPVLDTSPQAAVDLANLVLSATAARVQQRSGAAAAAAVAPANWTLVHAREDAVQVARSSDGTQVLGLRQACRQTQLGGLLLVVEPSISDVALVEQLLDDVWVGPAAVVLNPQWSQQGAVLPAEYQRVAESIAVVYSFLPCAIQGLLGPKEGAVLRMVESRAGAEGSPPWRILLKERDQFVQVGAMARRPTSSDLELAFINAAAASSPLTKTAKFLRGLIPGKKT
;
A
#
# COMPACT_ATOMS: atom_id res chain seq x y z
N MET A 1 -35.07 -1.57 -18.47
CA MET A 1 -34.06 -2.25 -19.31
C MET A 1 -32.86 -1.33 -19.46
N LEU A 2 -31.74 -1.64 -18.82
CA LEU A 2 -30.40 -1.37 -19.32
C LEU A 2 -29.43 -2.13 -18.41
N LYS A 3 -28.70 -3.04 -19.05
CA LYS A 3 -27.70 -3.92 -18.47
C LYS A 3 -26.52 -3.08 -17.99
N GLN A 4 -26.04 -3.34 -16.78
CA GLN A 4 -24.71 -2.90 -16.36
C GLN A 4 -23.96 -4.08 -15.75
N CYS A 5 -22.90 -4.46 -16.46
CA CYS A 5 -21.94 -5.49 -16.08
C CYS A 5 -21.06 -4.99 -14.92
N ARG A 6 -20.81 -5.83 -13.91
CA ARG A 6 -19.69 -5.70 -12.98
C ARG A 6 -18.76 -6.90 -13.16
N LEU A 7 -17.51 -6.61 -13.48
CA LEU A 7 -16.40 -7.56 -13.43
C LEU A 7 -15.78 -7.49 -12.04
N HIS A 8 -15.73 -8.62 -11.35
CA HIS A 8 -14.87 -8.82 -10.18
C HIS A 8 -13.51 -9.31 -10.68
N TYR A 9 -12.44 -8.63 -10.27
CA TYR A 9 -11.07 -9.02 -10.57
C TYR A 9 -10.46 -9.76 -9.38
N ASN A 10 -9.87 -10.92 -9.66
CA ASN A 10 -9.19 -11.77 -8.70
C ASN A 10 -7.68 -11.76 -9.02
N PRO A 11 -6.82 -11.13 -8.19
CA PRO A 11 -5.37 -11.14 -8.42
C PRO A 11 -4.69 -12.52 -8.28
N PHE A 12 -5.38 -13.55 -7.79
CA PHE A 12 -4.79 -14.87 -7.51
C PHE A 12 -5.54 -16.07 -8.14
N SER A 13 -6.37 -15.86 -9.17
CA SER A 13 -7.02 -16.98 -9.87
C SER A 13 -6.16 -17.48 -11.03
N HIS A 14 -5.59 -18.67 -10.88
CA HIS A 14 -5.15 -19.51 -11.99
C HIS A 14 -5.92 -20.83 -11.95
N ASP A 15 -6.91 -21.00 -12.82
CA ASP A 15 -7.55 -22.30 -13.06
C ASP A 15 -7.21 -22.81 -14.46
N HIS A 16 -6.47 -23.92 -14.52
CA HIS A 16 -6.43 -24.80 -15.67
C HIS A 16 -7.50 -25.88 -15.50
N ILE A 17 -8.52 -25.83 -16.35
CA ILE A 17 -9.57 -26.84 -16.47
C ILE A 17 -9.03 -28.08 -17.20
N ARG A 18 -9.13 -29.26 -16.56
CA ARG A 18 -9.41 -30.53 -17.27
C ARG A 18 -10.56 -31.25 -16.58
N LEU A 19 -11.65 -31.41 -17.33
CA LEU A 19 -12.85 -32.15 -16.97
C LEU A 19 -12.64 -33.66 -17.12
N SER A 20 -13.09 -34.44 -16.14
CA SER A 20 -13.64 -35.79 -16.39
C SER A 20 -14.64 -36.19 -15.28
N THR A 21 -15.88 -36.38 -15.73
CA THR A 21 -17.07 -37.14 -15.25
C THR A 21 -16.85 -38.18 -14.13
N ARG A 22 -17.76 -38.54 -13.19
CA ARG A 22 -19.19 -38.34 -12.80
C ARG A 22 -19.40 -39.11 -11.43
N PRO A 23 -20.60 -39.27 -10.81
CA PRO A 23 -21.30 -38.35 -9.89
C PRO A 23 -21.71 -38.96 -8.52
N THR A 24 -22.48 -38.19 -7.71
CA THR A 24 -23.42 -38.51 -6.60
C THR A 24 -23.04 -37.75 -5.32
N SER A 25 -23.90 -37.13 -4.51
CA SER A 25 -25.34 -36.82 -4.53
C SER A 25 -25.59 -35.78 -3.41
N GLY A 26 -26.55 -34.86 -3.58
CA GLY A 26 -27.07 -34.02 -2.48
C GLY A 26 -27.04 -32.52 -2.73
N ARG A 27 -27.99 -32.00 -3.53
CA ARG A 27 -28.23 -30.55 -3.65
C ARG A 27 -29.28 -30.10 -2.62
N CYS A 28 -28.85 -29.36 -1.61
CA CYS A 28 -29.72 -28.40 -0.92
C CYS A 28 -29.74 -27.11 -1.75
N ARG A 29 -30.92 -26.68 -2.21
CA ARG A 29 -31.13 -25.43 -2.94
C ARG A 29 -31.39 -24.31 -1.93
N THR A 30 -30.42 -23.42 -1.71
CA THR A 30 -30.65 -22.11 -1.10
C THR A 30 -30.52 -21.04 -2.18
N ARG A 31 -31.62 -20.32 -2.39
CA ARG A 31 -31.74 -19.20 -3.32
C ARG A 31 -31.00 -18.00 -2.74
N PHE A 32 -30.16 -17.38 -3.55
CA PHE A 32 -29.52 -16.10 -3.27
C PHE A 32 -30.53 -14.95 -3.31
N ILE A 33 -30.46 -14.07 -2.31
CA ILE A 33 -31.09 -12.74 -2.32
C ILE A 33 -29.95 -11.72 -2.20
N PRO A 34 -29.73 -10.83 -3.18
CA PRO A 34 -28.72 -9.78 -3.08
C PRO A 34 -29.30 -8.49 -2.47
N VAL A 35 -28.49 -7.82 -1.65
CA VAL A 35 -28.75 -6.51 -1.00
C VAL A 35 -27.84 -5.45 -1.66
N PRO A 36 -28.26 -4.18 -1.82
CA PRO A 36 -27.70 -3.26 -2.81
C PRO A 36 -26.47 -2.51 -2.31
N VAL A 37 -25.61 -2.04 -3.24
CA VAL A 37 -24.56 -1.06 -2.94
C VAL A 37 -24.55 0.05 -3.98
N HIS A 38 -24.47 1.27 -3.45
CA HIS A 38 -24.60 2.58 -4.08
C HIS A 38 -23.52 2.89 -5.13
N THR A 39 -23.95 3.64 -6.14
CA THR A 39 -23.12 4.32 -7.13
C THR A 39 -22.79 5.72 -6.60
N ILE A 40 -21.52 6.10 -6.60
CA ILE A 40 -21.13 7.49 -6.34
C ILE A 40 -21.46 8.30 -7.60
N GLN A 41 -22.50 9.13 -7.51
CA GLN A 41 -22.75 10.19 -8.46
C GLN A 41 -21.73 11.31 -8.24
N HIS A 42 -21.11 11.76 -9.34
CA HIS A 42 -20.41 13.03 -9.41
C HIS A 42 -21.40 14.15 -9.05
N VAL A 43 -21.26 14.76 -7.87
CA VAL A 43 -21.84 16.07 -7.58
C VAL A 43 -20.79 17.09 -7.98
N GLN A 44 -20.98 17.72 -9.15
CA GLN A 44 -20.34 18.99 -9.47
C GLN A 44 -20.91 20.05 -8.52
N ALA A 45 -20.23 20.30 -7.41
CA ALA A 45 -20.46 21.51 -6.64
C ALA A 45 -19.83 22.68 -7.41
N PHE A 46 -20.69 23.45 -8.08
CA PHE A 46 -20.40 24.81 -8.50
C PHE A 46 -19.98 25.62 -7.27
N TYR A 47 -18.70 25.95 -7.18
CA TYR A 47 -18.25 27.06 -6.34
C TYR A 47 -18.03 28.27 -7.22
N ASP A 48 -19.04 29.14 -7.18
CA ASP A 48 -18.97 30.52 -7.63
C ASP A 48 -18.05 31.26 -6.64
N ARG A 49 -16.81 31.56 -7.06
CA ARG A 49 -15.89 32.39 -6.28
C ARG A 49 -15.44 33.57 -7.12
N SER A 50 -16.01 34.70 -6.75
CA SER A 50 -15.71 36.04 -7.21
C SER A 50 -14.20 36.33 -7.24
N VAL A 51 -13.77 36.89 -8.37
CA VAL A 51 -12.41 37.34 -8.66
C VAL A 51 -12.17 38.71 -8.03
N PRO A 52 -11.10 38.92 -7.23
CA PRO A 52 -10.50 40.22 -7.07
C PRO A 52 -9.47 40.45 -8.17
N LYS A 53 -9.65 41.56 -8.89
CA LYS A 53 -8.76 42.05 -9.93
C LYS A 53 -7.43 42.57 -9.35
N THR A 54 -6.43 42.54 -10.22
CA THR A 54 -5.17 43.32 -10.22
C THR A 54 -3.98 42.71 -9.48
N SER A 55 -3.06 42.13 -10.26
CA SER A 55 -1.62 42.28 -10.01
C SER A 55 -0.81 41.99 -11.28
N LYS A 56 0.33 42.67 -11.37
CA LYS A 56 1.00 43.12 -12.58
C LYS A 56 1.62 42.00 -13.41
N ARG A 57 1.42 42.10 -14.74
CA ARG A 57 1.96 41.25 -15.80
C ARG A 57 3.49 41.38 -15.84
N ARG A 58 4.22 40.38 -15.33
CA ARG A 58 5.67 40.24 -15.56
C ARG A 58 5.85 39.18 -16.65
N VAL A 59 6.23 39.64 -17.85
CA VAL A 59 6.62 38.75 -18.95
C VAL A 59 7.94 38.09 -18.57
N VAL A 60 7.88 36.83 -18.14
CA VAL A 60 9.07 35.98 -18.02
C VAL A 60 9.18 35.20 -19.33
N LYS A 61 10.26 35.48 -20.06
CA LYS A 61 10.64 34.85 -21.32
C LYS A 61 10.94 33.38 -21.03
N ALA A 62 10.00 32.48 -21.32
CA ALA A 62 10.23 31.04 -21.23
C ALA A 62 11.20 30.65 -22.36
N SER A 63 12.46 30.41 -22.00
CA SER A 63 13.40 29.71 -22.87
C SER A 63 12.91 28.28 -23.04
N SER A 64 12.45 27.97 -24.25
CA SER A 64 12.19 26.63 -24.76
C SER A 64 13.45 25.77 -24.64
N GLY A 65 13.56 25.01 -23.56
CA GLY A 65 14.52 23.92 -23.43
C GLY A 65 14.06 22.77 -24.32
N ALA A 66 14.86 22.52 -25.37
CA ALA A 66 14.63 21.53 -26.39
C ALA A 66 14.34 20.13 -25.81
N SER A 67 13.35 19.46 -26.39
CA SER A 67 13.14 18.02 -26.29
C SER A 67 14.42 17.28 -26.67
N ALA A 68 15.18 16.83 -25.67
CA ALA A 68 16.17 15.80 -25.85
C ALA A 68 15.41 14.46 -25.99
N SER A 69 15.44 13.90 -27.18
CA SER A 69 14.94 12.57 -27.49
C SER A 69 15.72 11.52 -26.71
N THR A 70 15.15 11.01 -25.61
CA THR A 70 15.68 9.85 -24.91
C THR A 70 15.54 8.61 -25.81
N PRO A 71 16.57 7.76 -25.97
CA PRO A 71 16.43 6.46 -26.63
C PRO A 71 15.39 5.60 -25.91
N PRO A 72 14.76 4.61 -26.57
CA PRO A 72 13.69 3.82 -25.96
C PRO A 72 14.27 3.00 -24.79
N THR A 73 14.02 3.47 -23.57
CA THR A 73 14.23 2.67 -22.37
C THR A 73 13.36 1.42 -22.53
N GLN A 74 13.98 0.24 -22.46
CA GLN A 74 13.24 -1.01 -22.45
C GLN A 74 12.17 -0.95 -21.36
N PRO A 75 10.99 -1.56 -21.57
CA PRO A 75 9.95 -1.59 -20.55
C PRO A 75 10.53 -2.18 -19.26
N ILE A 76 10.45 -1.42 -18.16
CA ILE A 76 10.89 -1.90 -16.86
C ILE A 76 9.81 -2.87 -16.37
N ILE A 77 10.08 -4.16 -16.50
CA ILE A 77 9.22 -5.23 -15.97
C ILE A 77 9.48 -5.33 -14.47
N ILE A 78 8.42 -5.33 -13.69
CA ILE A 78 8.46 -5.45 -12.23
C ILE A 78 7.79 -6.76 -11.85
N ASP A 79 8.55 -7.64 -11.20
CA ASP A 79 8.00 -8.85 -10.61
C ASP A 79 7.16 -8.48 -9.38
N ILE A 80 5.88 -8.84 -9.43
CA ILE A 80 4.96 -8.67 -8.31
C ILE A 80 4.75 -10.02 -7.60
N PRO A 81 4.36 -10.02 -6.32
CA PRO A 81 4.01 -11.25 -5.63
C PRO A 81 2.83 -11.97 -6.31
N GLY A 82 3.01 -13.26 -6.59
CA GLY A 82 1.98 -14.12 -7.20
C GLY A 82 1.01 -14.74 -6.19
N SER A 83 1.24 -14.53 -4.89
CA SER A 83 0.34 -14.95 -3.81
C SER A 83 0.37 -13.99 -2.62
N GLN A 84 -0.63 -14.10 -1.72
CA GLN A 84 -0.63 -13.35 -0.46
C GLN A 84 0.57 -13.70 0.41
N GLN A 85 0.98 -14.97 0.44
CA GLN A 85 2.15 -15.43 1.19
C GLN A 85 3.44 -14.75 0.69
N GLU A 86 3.64 -14.71 -0.63
CA GLU A 86 4.78 -14.01 -1.23
C GLU A 86 4.74 -12.50 -0.96
N ALA A 87 3.54 -11.91 -0.95
CA ALA A 87 3.36 -10.50 -0.62
C ALA A 87 3.76 -10.22 0.84
N VAL A 88 3.42 -11.10 1.78
CA VAL A 88 3.87 -11.00 3.18
C VAL A 88 5.39 -11.13 3.28
N LEU A 89 5.99 -12.11 2.61
CA LEU A 89 7.45 -12.28 2.62
C LEU A 89 8.17 -11.05 2.07
N THR A 90 7.64 -10.45 0.99
CA THR A 90 8.18 -9.22 0.40
C THR A 90 7.99 -8.01 1.31
N ALA A 91 6.82 -7.91 1.96
CA ALA A 91 6.57 -6.86 2.94
C ALA A 91 7.54 -6.94 4.13
N VAL A 92 7.73 -8.13 4.68
CA VAL A 92 8.68 -8.38 5.78
C VAL A 92 10.12 -8.12 5.34
N GLN A 93 10.46 -8.42 4.09
CA GLN A 93 11.77 -8.10 3.51
C GLN A 93 12.06 -6.59 3.50
N CYS A 94 11.04 -5.76 3.30
CA CYS A 94 11.14 -4.30 3.37
C CYS A 94 11.08 -3.78 4.82
N LEU A 95 10.28 -4.42 5.68
CA LEU A 95 10.04 -4.00 7.06
C LEU A 95 11.23 -4.24 7.98
N VAL A 96 11.88 -5.41 7.91
CA VAL A 96 12.97 -5.77 8.86
C VAL A 96 14.13 -4.77 8.89
N PRO A 97 14.67 -4.30 7.74
CA PRO A 97 15.69 -3.26 7.73
C PRO A 97 15.23 -1.95 8.39
N ALA A 98 13.95 -1.59 8.23
CA ALA A 98 13.37 -0.38 8.84
C ALA A 98 13.22 -0.53 10.36
N LEU A 99 12.89 -1.73 10.85
CA LEU A 99 12.81 -2.01 12.29
C LEU A 99 14.19 -2.07 12.96
N GLN A 100 15.23 -2.54 12.27
CA GLN A 100 16.56 -2.79 12.82
C GLN A 100 17.15 -1.65 13.68
N PRO A 101 17.16 -0.36 13.26
CA PRO A 101 17.68 0.73 14.09
C PRO A 101 16.89 0.93 15.40
N HIS A 102 15.58 0.62 15.40
CA HIS A 102 14.72 0.75 16.58
C HIS A 102 14.78 -0.45 17.52
N LEU A 103 15.21 -1.61 17.03
CA LEU A 103 15.41 -2.81 17.86
C LEU A 103 16.74 -2.77 18.61
N ALA A 104 17.74 -2.05 18.09
CA ALA A 104 19.04 -1.89 18.75
C ALA A 104 18.92 -1.10 20.07
N SER A 105 18.00 -0.12 20.14
CA SER A 105 17.78 0.69 21.35
C SER A 105 17.16 -0.10 22.51
N LEU A 106 16.52 -1.25 22.24
CA LEU A 106 16.01 -2.16 23.26
C LEU A 106 17.12 -2.85 24.06
N LYS A 107 18.32 -3.03 23.47
CA LYS A 107 19.44 -3.74 24.11
C LYS A 107 20.19 -2.91 25.15
N THR A 108 20.03 -1.59 25.14
CA THR A 108 20.76 -0.64 26.00
C THR A 108 19.97 -0.20 27.24
N ALA A 109 18.75 -0.69 27.46
CA ALA A 109 17.94 -0.37 28.64
C ALA A 109 18.38 -1.17 29.89
N LYS A 110 19.66 -1.12 30.25
CA LYS A 110 20.11 -1.41 31.63
C LYS A 110 20.12 -0.11 32.41
N THR A 111 19.15 0.03 33.32
CA THR A 111 19.18 0.93 34.48
C THR A 111 19.67 2.36 34.20
N SER A 112 18.78 3.24 33.74
CA SER A 112 18.85 4.64 34.15
C SER A 112 17.50 5.06 34.74
N LYS A 113 17.52 5.36 36.03
CA LYS A 113 16.47 6.11 36.71
C LYS A 113 16.38 7.48 36.03
N GLY A 114 15.20 7.83 35.54
CA GLY A 114 14.80 9.21 35.28
C GLY A 114 15.31 9.80 33.96
N PHE A 115 14.57 9.58 32.88
CA PHE A 115 13.99 10.67 32.10
C PHE A 115 12.96 10.05 31.14
N SER A 116 11.74 10.57 31.17
CA SER A 116 10.66 10.18 30.28
C SER A 116 11.10 10.28 28.81
N TYR A 117 10.85 9.26 28.00
CA TYR A 117 10.84 9.36 26.52
C TYR A 117 9.64 10.19 26.01
N ALA A 118 9.19 11.18 26.79
CA ALA A 118 8.30 12.22 26.32
C ALA A 118 9.13 13.23 25.52
N SER A 119 9.56 12.81 24.33
CA SER A 119 9.89 13.76 23.27
C SER A 119 8.58 14.46 22.89
N LYS A 120 8.31 15.60 23.54
CA LYS A 120 7.42 16.63 23.00
C LYS A 120 8.02 17.09 21.65
N GLY A 121 7.65 16.39 20.59
CA GLY A 121 8.19 16.54 19.26
C GLY A 121 8.10 15.20 18.55
N GLY A 122 7.06 15.04 17.72
CA GLY A 122 6.67 13.81 17.06
C GLY A 122 7.84 13.10 16.39
N ASN A 123 8.39 12.09 17.07
CA ASN A 123 9.34 11.18 16.44
C ASN A 123 8.55 10.19 15.59
N THR A 124 8.09 10.67 14.43
CA THR A 124 7.36 9.89 13.42
C THR A 124 8.26 8.85 12.74
N ALA A 125 9.58 8.89 12.98
CA ALA A 125 10.56 8.06 12.31
C ALA A 125 10.48 6.56 12.66
N ASN A 126 9.67 6.18 13.65
CA ASN A 126 9.50 4.79 14.09
C ASN A 126 8.10 4.22 13.78
N ARG A 127 7.33 4.88 12.90
CA ARG A 127 5.99 4.47 12.48
C ARG A 127 6.04 3.99 11.05
N PHE A 128 5.64 2.74 10.82
CA PHE A 128 5.76 2.09 9.52
C PHE A 128 4.41 1.64 8.97
N GLY A 129 4.20 1.81 7.67
CA GLY A 129 3.00 1.36 6.97
C GLY A 129 3.30 0.13 6.11
N VAL A 130 2.43 -0.88 6.19
CA VAL A 130 2.50 -2.09 5.37
C VAL A 130 1.13 -2.33 4.74
N GLU A 131 1.08 -2.46 3.41
CA GLU A 131 -0.15 -2.71 2.67
C GLU A 131 0.00 -3.94 1.77
N ILE A 132 -0.73 -4.99 2.12
CA ILE A 132 -0.72 -6.31 1.49
C ILE A 132 -2.10 -6.55 0.89
N PRO A 133 -2.22 -6.99 -0.36
CA PRO A 133 -3.51 -7.31 -0.96
C PRO A 133 -4.21 -8.44 -0.19
N VAL A 134 -5.49 -8.25 0.10
CA VAL A 134 -6.33 -9.22 0.82
C VAL A 134 -7.55 -9.53 -0.02
N LEU A 135 -7.84 -10.82 -0.20
CA LEU A 135 -9.05 -11.29 -0.87
C LEU A 135 -10.22 -11.49 0.10
N ASP A 136 -9.92 -12.11 1.25
CA ASP A 136 -10.91 -12.39 2.27
C ASP A 136 -10.92 -11.27 3.31
N THR A 137 -12.02 -10.52 3.38
CA THR A 137 -12.22 -9.44 4.36
C THR A 137 -12.85 -9.94 5.66
N SER A 138 -12.92 -11.26 5.87
CA SER A 138 -13.42 -11.85 7.10
C SER A 138 -12.56 -11.42 8.31
N PRO A 139 -13.13 -11.39 9.51
CA PRO A 139 -12.38 -11.09 10.73
C PRO A 139 -11.23 -12.07 10.95
N GLN A 140 -11.43 -13.35 10.61
CA GLN A 140 -10.43 -14.40 10.74
C GLN A 140 -9.24 -14.15 9.81
N ALA A 141 -9.48 -13.78 8.56
CA ALA A 141 -8.41 -13.49 7.60
C ALA A 141 -7.54 -12.30 8.05
N ALA A 142 -8.12 -11.28 8.69
CA ALA A 142 -7.36 -10.16 9.24
C ALA A 142 -6.45 -10.60 10.41
N VAL A 143 -6.94 -11.50 11.28
CA VAL A 143 -6.16 -12.10 12.36
C VAL A 143 -5.04 -12.98 11.81
N ASP A 144 -5.35 -13.85 10.86
CA ASP A 144 -4.39 -14.78 10.25
C ASP A 144 -3.28 -14.00 9.54
N LEU A 145 -3.63 -12.93 8.82
CA LEU A 145 -2.64 -12.05 8.17
C LEU A 145 -1.73 -11.37 9.20
N ALA A 146 -2.28 -10.86 10.29
CA ALA A 146 -1.48 -10.23 11.34
C ALA A 146 -0.48 -11.23 11.97
N ASN A 147 -0.96 -12.42 12.34
CA ASN A 147 -0.13 -13.49 12.89
C ASN A 147 0.94 -13.96 11.90
N LEU A 148 0.60 -14.04 10.61
CA LEU A 148 1.52 -14.39 9.55
C LEU A 148 2.63 -13.34 9.40
N VAL A 149 2.29 -12.05 9.44
CA VAL A 149 3.27 -10.94 9.41
C VAL A 149 4.20 -11.00 10.63
N LEU A 150 3.67 -11.20 11.83
CA LEU A 150 4.48 -11.32 13.06
C LEU A 150 5.44 -12.52 12.98
N SER A 151 4.93 -13.69 12.61
CA SER A 151 5.71 -14.92 12.49
C SER A 151 6.79 -14.82 11.40
N ALA A 152 6.44 -14.30 10.23
CA ALA A 152 7.38 -14.08 9.14
C ALA A 152 8.45 -13.05 9.51
N THR A 153 8.09 -12.00 10.27
CA THR A 153 9.06 -11.01 10.78
C THR A 153 10.08 -11.65 11.70
N ALA A 154 9.63 -12.43 12.70
CA ALA A 154 10.53 -13.15 13.60
C ALA A 154 11.44 -14.13 12.85
N ALA A 155 10.88 -14.91 11.91
CA ALA A 155 11.64 -15.83 11.07
C ALA A 155 12.67 -15.09 10.19
N ARG A 156 12.34 -13.91 9.65
CA ARG A 156 13.27 -13.14 8.83
C ARG A 156 14.39 -12.52 9.65
N VAL A 157 14.08 -12.03 10.86
CA VAL A 157 15.10 -11.54 11.79
C VAL A 157 16.01 -12.68 12.24
N GLN A 158 15.48 -13.88 12.50
CA GLN A 158 16.26 -15.09 12.78
C GLN A 158 17.30 -15.35 11.69
N GLN A 159 16.86 -15.37 10.42
CA GLN A 159 17.71 -15.66 9.27
C GLN A 159 18.82 -14.60 9.08
N ARG A 160 18.56 -13.33 9.42
CA ARG A 160 19.49 -12.23 9.17
C ARG A 160 20.39 -11.88 10.37
N SER A 161 19.88 -12.05 11.59
CA SER A 161 20.45 -11.47 12.81
C SER A 161 20.53 -12.47 13.97
N GLY A 162 20.08 -13.71 13.79
CA GLY A 162 20.17 -14.80 14.76
C GLY A 162 19.10 -14.81 15.86
N ALA A 163 19.16 -15.83 16.72
CA ALA A 163 18.16 -16.16 17.75
C ALA A 163 17.84 -15.04 18.73
N ALA A 164 18.87 -14.37 19.26
CA ALA A 164 18.66 -13.29 20.22
C ALA A 164 17.91 -12.10 19.62
N ALA A 165 18.15 -11.77 18.35
CA ALA A 165 17.43 -10.70 17.66
C ALA A 165 15.99 -11.12 17.31
N ALA A 166 15.79 -12.37 16.89
CA ALA A 166 14.45 -12.91 16.62
C ALA A 166 13.58 -12.93 17.86
N ALA A 167 14.15 -13.26 19.03
CA ALA A 167 13.45 -13.20 20.30
C ALA A 167 12.90 -11.80 20.59
N ALA A 168 13.66 -10.73 20.30
CA ALA A 168 13.21 -9.35 20.52
C ALA A 168 12.01 -8.93 19.65
N VAL A 169 11.76 -9.62 18.53
CA VAL A 169 10.61 -9.40 17.64
C VAL A 169 9.63 -10.56 17.61
N ALA A 170 9.76 -11.52 18.54
CA ALA A 170 8.84 -12.65 18.65
C ALA A 170 7.41 -12.14 18.87
N PRO A 171 6.37 -12.84 18.38
CA PRO A 171 4.98 -12.40 18.50
C PRO A 171 4.58 -11.94 19.92
N ALA A 172 5.05 -12.63 20.96
CA ALA A 172 4.81 -12.26 22.37
C ALA A 172 5.33 -10.87 22.79
N ASN A 173 6.27 -10.28 22.04
CA ASN A 173 6.80 -8.93 22.28
C ASN A 173 6.07 -7.83 21.49
N TRP A 174 5.00 -8.20 20.79
CA TRP A 174 4.11 -7.26 20.12
C TRP A 174 2.81 -7.09 20.91
N THR A 175 2.35 -5.85 20.97
CA THR A 175 0.94 -5.54 21.23
C THR A 175 0.22 -5.50 19.90
N LEU A 176 -0.70 -6.43 19.69
CA LEU A 176 -1.56 -6.52 18.53
C LEU A 176 -2.87 -5.76 18.79
N VAL A 177 -3.13 -4.73 17.99
CA VAL A 177 -4.32 -3.89 18.09
C VAL A 177 -5.17 -4.08 16.84
N HIS A 178 -6.35 -4.67 17.00
CA HIS A 178 -7.35 -4.71 15.92
C HIS A 178 -8.27 -3.50 16.02
N ALA A 179 -8.43 -2.78 14.90
CA ALA A 179 -9.39 -1.68 14.83
C ALA A 179 -10.84 -2.17 14.72
N ARG A 180 -11.04 -3.32 14.08
CA ARG A 180 -12.35 -3.95 13.95
C ARG A 180 -12.71 -4.78 15.17
N GLU A 181 -13.87 -4.53 15.76
CA GLU A 181 -14.33 -5.24 16.95
C GLU A 181 -14.58 -6.73 16.68
N ASP A 182 -15.10 -7.09 15.50
CA ASP A 182 -15.34 -8.48 15.11
C ASP A 182 -14.04 -9.30 15.02
N ALA A 183 -12.93 -8.68 14.60
CA ALA A 183 -11.61 -9.30 14.58
C ALA A 183 -11.07 -9.54 15.99
N VAL A 184 -11.27 -8.60 16.93
CA VAL A 184 -10.88 -8.75 18.34
C VAL A 184 -11.52 -9.99 18.95
N GLN A 185 -12.80 -10.25 18.65
CA GLN A 185 -13.54 -11.38 19.21
C GLN A 185 -13.02 -12.74 18.73
N VAL A 186 -12.49 -12.82 17.50
CA VAL A 186 -11.96 -14.07 16.94
C VAL A 186 -10.45 -14.26 17.19
N ALA A 187 -9.72 -13.20 17.48
CA ALA A 187 -8.26 -13.16 17.67
C ALA A 187 -7.75 -13.85 18.95
N ARG A 188 -8.44 -14.90 19.44
CA ARG A 188 -8.11 -15.65 20.66
C ARG A 188 -6.58 -15.78 20.82
N SER A 189 -6.04 -15.19 21.89
CA SER A 189 -4.60 -15.10 22.13
C SER A 189 -3.97 -16.51 22.12
N SER A 190 -3.29 -16.86 21.03
CA SER A 190 -2.73 -18.21 20.85
C SER A 190 -1.24 -18.31 21.22
N ASP A 191 -0.52 -17.19 21.32
CA ASP A 191 0.96 -17.22 21.38
C ASP A 191 1.56 -16.22 22.38
N GLY A 192 0.80 -15.83 23.40
CA GLY A 192 1.24 -14.86 24.42
C GLY A 192 1.28 -13.41 23.93
N THR A 193 0.99 -13.17 22.65
CA THR A 193 0.75 -11.84 22.07
C THR A 193 -0.42 -11.16 22.79
N GLN A 194 -0.20 -9.95 23.28
CA GLN A 194 -1.27 -9.14 23.86
C GLN A 194 -2.16 -8.61 22.74
N VAL A 195 -3.43 -9.01 22.72
CA VAL A 195 -4.41 -8.56 21.74
C VAL A 195 -5.38 -7.56 22.39
N LEU A 196 -5.59 -6.41 21.77
CA LEU A 196 -6.49 -5.35 22.23
C LEU A 196 -7.37 -4.85 21.07
N GLY A 197 -8.57 -4.40 21.39
CA GLY A 197 -9.32 -3.51 20.48
C GLY A 197 -8.76 -2.08 20.50
N LEU A 198 -8.85 -1.34 19.40
CA LEU A 198 -8.29 0.02 19.30
C LEU A 198 -8.77 0.96 20.40
N ARG A 199 -10.08 0.96 20.72
CA ARG A 199 -10.63 1.77 21.82
C ARG A 199 -10.11 1.35 23.19
N GLN A 200 -9.88 0.05 23.40
CA GLN A 200 -9.31 -0.48 24.64
C GLN A 200 -7.83 -0.11 24.77
N ALA A 201 -7.08 -0.15 23.68
CA ALA A 201 -5.69 0.30 23.61
C ALA A 201 -5.58 1.79 23.98
N CYS A 202 -6.45 2.64 23.44
CA CYS A 202 -6.47 4.08 23.74
C CYS A 202 -6.82 4.43 25.20
N ARG A 203 -7.41 3.49 25.96
CA ARG A 203 -7.72 3.65 27.39
C ARG A 203 -6.59 3.22 28.31
N GLN A 204 -5.54 2.58 27.77
CA GLN A 204 -4.37 2.25 28.57
C GLN A 204 -3.65 3.54 28.97
N THR A 205 -3.12 3.57 30.18
CA THR A 205 -2.29 4.71 30.62
C THR A 205 -1.05 4.83 29.74
N GLN A 206 -0.46 3.69 29.36
CA GLN A 206 0.71 3.64 28.51
C GLN A 206 0.86 2.24 27.91
N LEU A 207 1.28 2.16 26.65
CA LEU A 207 1.69 0.92 25.98
C LEU A 207 3.17 0.98 25.59
N GLY A 208 3.88 -0.12 25.80
CA GLY A 208 5.29 -0.26 25.44
C GLY A 208 5.51 -1.37 24.41
N GLY A 209 6.76 -1.63 24.07
CA GLY A 209 7.10 -2.70 23.12
C GLY A 209 6.69 -2.39 21.68
N LEU A 210 6.78 -3.41 20.82
CA LEU A 210 6.42 -3.28 19.41
C LEU A 210 4.91 -3.22 19.28
N LEU A 211 4.40 -2.36 18.42
CA LEU A 211 2.97 -2.18 18.20
C LEU A 211 2.59 -2.57 16.78
N LEU A 212 1.53 -3.36 16.61
CA LEU A 212 0.93 -3.66 15.32
C LEU A 212 -0.56 -3.26 15.34
N VAL A 213 -0.94 -2.26 14.55
CA VAL A 213 -2.32 -1.81 14.37
C VAL A 213 -2.86 -2.38 13.07
N VAL A 214 -3.97 -3.11 13.11
CA VAL A 214 -4.49 -3.88 11.98
C VAL A 214 -5.82 -3.31 11.48
N GLU A 215 -5.86 -3.08 10.16
CA GLU A 215 -7.02 -2.63 9.39
C GLU A 215 -7.76 -1.41 9.95
N PRO A 216 -7.08 -0.33 10.40
CA PRO A 216 -7.81 0.86 10.83
C PRO A 216 -8.54 1.51 9.66
N SER A 217 -9.80 1.87 9.89
CA SER A 217 -10.66 2.53 8.92
C SER A 217 -10.53 4.06 9.00
N ILE A 218 -11.11 4.79 8.04
CA ILE A 218 -11.11 6.27 8.08
C ILE A 218 -11.72 6.80 9.38
N SER A 219 -12.74 6.14 9.95
CA SER A 219 -13.34 6.54 11.23
C SER A 219 -12.43 6.31 12.45
N ASP A 220 -11.35 5.56 12.28
CA ASP A 220 -10.42 5.21 13.35
C ASP A 220 -9.19 6.14 13.38
N VAL A 221 -9.02 7.04 12.40
CA VAL A 221 -7.77 7.82 12.25
C VAL A 221 -7.47 8.63 13.50
N ALA A 222 -8.48 9.27 14.10
CA ALA A 222 -8.31 10.02 15.34
C ALA A 222 -7.88 9.14 16.52
N LEU A 223 -8.38 7.90 16.60
CA LEU A 223 -7.98 6.95 17.63
C LEU A 223 -6.57 6.41 17.38
N VAL A 224 -6.18 6.21 16.11
CA VAL A 224 -4.82 5.82 15.76
C VAL A 224 -3.83 6.95 16.06
N GLU A 225 -4.19 8.21 15.81
CA GLU A 225 -3.40 9.38 16.22
C GLU A 225 -3.20 9.39 17.74
N GLN A 226 -4.29 9.33 18.52
CA GLN A 226 -4.23 9.26 19.98
C GLN A 226 -3.37 8.08 20.46
N LEU A 227 -3.55 6.89 19.89
CA LEU A 227 -2.76 5.71 20.26
C LEU A 227 -1.27 5.94 20.03
N LEU A 228 -0.89 6.50 18.88
CA LEU A 228 0.50 6.68 18.48
C LEU A 228 1.18 7.89 19.14
N ASP A 229 0.44 8.93 19.46
CA ASP A 229 0.96 10.20 20.00
C ASP A 229 0.92 10.24 21.53
N ASP A 230 -0.14 9.72 22.15
CA ASP A 230 -0.40 9.90 23.58
C ASP A 230 -0.19 8.63 24.42
N VAL A 231 -0.48 7.46 23.85
CA VAL A 231 -0.54 6.20 24.62
C VAL A 231 0.69 5.32 24.42
N TRP A 232 1.18 5.22 23.20
CA TRP A 232 2.28 4.32 22.86
C TRP A 232 3.64 5.00 22.99
N VAL A 233 4.57 4.36 23.71
CA VAL A 233 5.95 4.84 23.91
C VAL A 233 7.00 3.80 23.53
N GLY A 234 6.65 2.89 22.63
CA GLY A 234 7.51 1.78 22.23
C GLY A 234 8.60 2.15 21.20
N PRO A 235 9.49 1.18 20.89
CA PRO A 235 10.56 1.34 19.92
C PRO A 235 10.07 1.58 18.48
N ALA A 236 9.06 0.82 18.01
CA ALA A 236 8.50 0.92 16.66
C ALA A 236 7.03 0.46 16.59
N ALA A 237 6.25 1.12 15.74
CA ALA A 237 4.85 0.82 15.47
C ALA A 237 4.65 0.51 13.98
N VAL A 238 3.80 -0.46 13.67
CA VAL A 238 3.43 -0.86 12.32
C VAL A 238 1.92 -0.72 12.16
N VAL A 239 1.49 -0.05 11.10
CA VAL A 239 0.09 0.03 10.69
C VAL A 239 -0.08 -0.83 9.45
N LEU A 240 -0.82 -1.92 9.60
CA LEU A 240 -1.08 -2.93 8.58
C LEU A 240 -2.44 -2.67 7.93
N ASN A 241 -2.45 -2.56 6.61
CA ASN A 241 -3.63 -2.37 5.77
C ASN A 241 -4.59 -1.25 6.24
N PRO A 242 -4.10 -0.02 6.49
CA PRO A 242 -5.01 1.09 6.76
C PRO A 242 -5.99 1.28 5.59
N GLN A 243 -7.27 1.48 5.85
CA GLN A 243 -8.25 1.60 4.76
C GLN A 243 -8.27 3.00 4.13
N TRP A 244 -7.70 4.00 4.82
CA TRP A 244 -7.57 5.37 4.29
C TRP A 244 -6.49 5.53 3.21
N SER A 245 -5.74 4.47 2.89
CA SER A 245 -4.77 4.45 1.81
C SER A 245 -5.24 3.76 0.54
N GLN A 246 -6.44 3.18 0.55
CA GLN A 246 -7.01 2.49 -0.60
C GLN A 246 -7.44 3.47 -1.70
N GLN A 247 -7.36 3.03 -2.97
CA GLN A 247 -7.76 3.89 -4.09
C GLN A 247 -9.23 4.32 -3.98
N GLY A 248 -9.46 5.65 -3.98
CA GLY A 248 -10.78 6.25 -3.86
C GLY A 248 -11.15 6.71 -2.45
N ALA A 249 -10.39 6.32 -1.42
CA ALA A 249 -10.51 6.91 -0.09
C ALA A 249 -9.95 8.35 -0.11
N VAL A 250 -10.78 9.31 0.26
CA VAL A 250 -10.34 10.69 0.53
C VAL A 250 -10.19 10.83 2.02
N LEU A 251 -8.95 10.83 2.50
CA LEU A 251 -8.67 11.14 3.89
C LEU A 251 -8.92 12.65 4.13
N PRO A 252 -9.78 13.03 5.10
CA PRO A 252 -9.98 14.42 5.47
C PRO A 252 -8.64 15.14 5.76
N ALA A 253 -8.57 16.43 5.44
CA ALA A 253 -7.33 17.21 5.52
C ALA A 253 -6.76 17.26 6.96
N GLU A 254 -7.64 17.28 7.97
CA GLU A 254 -7.28 17.24 9.38
C GLU A 254 -6.49 15.98 9.78
N TYR A 255 -6.66 14.90 9.04
CA TYR A 255 -6.05 13.59 9.29
C TYR A 255 -4.84 13.29 8.41
N GLN A 256 -4.51 14.15 7.43
CA GLN A 256 -3.34 13.95 6.55
C GLN A 256 -2.04 13.82 7.34
N ARG A 257 -1.88 14.62 8.40
CA ARG A 257 -0.71 14.59 9.29
C ARG A 257 -0.40 13.19 9.82
N VAL A 258 -1.44 12.45 10.21
CA VAL A 258 -1.31 11.10 10.78
C VAL A 258 -0.83 10.13 9.70
N ALA A 259 -1.44 10.18 8.52
CA ALA A 259 -1.04 9.33 7.40
C ALA A 259 0.39 9.65 6.92
N GLU A 260 0.78 10.92 6.90
CA GLU A 260 2.14 11.36 6.55
C GLU A 260 3.17 11.02 7.63
N SER A 261 2.74 10.88 8.88
CA SER A 261 3.60 10.42 9.98
C SER A 261 3.99 8.94 9.87
N ILE A 262 3.32 8.17 9.01
CA ILE A 262 3.54 6.73 8.84
C ILE A 262 4.37 6.50 7.57
N ALA A 263 5.62 6.06 7.76
CA ALA A 263 6.51 5.73 6.65
C ALA A 263 6.09 4.39 6.01
N VAL A 264 5.43 4.44 4.86
CA VAL A 264 5.04 3.22 4.13
C VAL A 264 6.30 2.52 3.59
N VAL A 265 6.62 1.35 4.12
CA VAL A 265 7.81 0.55 3.73
C VAL A 265 7.49 -0.46 2.65
N TYR A 266 6.24 -0.90 2.59
CA TYR A 266 5.74 -1.79 1.57
C TYR A 266 4.28 -1.47 1.29
N SER A 267 3.92 -1.40 0.02
CA SER A 267 2.53 -1.30 -0.42
C SER A 267 2.39 -1.93 -1.78
N PHE A 268 1.50 -2.92 -1.90
CA PHE A 268 1.07 -3.46 -3.17
C PHE A 268 -0.45 -3.38 -3.26
N LEU A 269 -0.94 -2.43 -4.07
CA LEU A 269 -2.36 -2.15 -4.24
C LEU A 269 -2.76 -2.41 -5.69
N PRO A 270 -3.30 -3.60 -6.01
CA PRO A 270 -3.92 -3.87 -7.29
C PRO A 270 -5.07 -2.89 -7.56
N CYS A 271 -5.18 -2.39 -8.78
CA CYS A 271 -6.24 -1.46 -9.16
C CYS A 271 -6.71 -1.70 -10.60
N ALA A 272 -7.99 -1.38 -10.84
CA ALA A 272 -8.52 -1.29 -12.19
C ALA A 272 -8.48 0.18 -12.64
N ILE A 273 -7.78 0.44 -13.74
CA ILE A 273 -7.64 1.79 -14.30
C ILE A 273 -8.64 1.91 -15.46
N GLN A 274 -9.47 2.96 -15.45
CA GLN A 274 -10.40 3.20 -16.54
C GLN A 274 -9.64 3.69 -17.77
N GLY A 275 -9.50 2.82 -18.79
CA GLY A 275 -8.90 3.16 -20.06
C GLY A 275 -9.94 3.50 -21.12
N LEU A 276 -9.48 4.15 -22.21
CA LEU A 276 -10.30 4.43 -23.40
C LEU A 276 -10.92 3.18 -24.04
N LEU A 277 -10.23 2.03 -23.93
CA LEU A 277 -10.66 0.74 -24.48
C LEU A 277 -11.22 -0.20 -23.39
N GLY A 278 -11.70 0.35 -22.27
CA GLY A 278 -12.19 -0.39 -21.11
C GLY A 278 -11.18 -0.48 -19.96
N PRO A 279 -11.58 -1.12 -18.84
CA PRO A 279 -10.74 -1.21 -17.66
C PRO A 279 -9.47 -2.01 -17.96
N LYS A 280 -8.35 -1.53 -17.42
CA LYS A 280 -7.05 -2.17 -17.48
C LYS A 280 -6.59 -2.56 -16.09
N GLU A 281 -5.95 -3.71 -16.00
CA GLU A 281 -5.33 -4.18 -14.77
C GLU A 281 -4.04 -3.41 -14.53
N GLY A 282 -3.89 -2.86 -13.33
CA GLY A 282 -2.70 -2.16 -12.91
C GLY A 282 -2.46 -2.34 -11.42
N ALA A 283 -1.39 -1.71 -10.93
CA ALA A 283 -1.10 -1.69 -9.51
C ALA A 283 -0.31 -0.45 -9.13
N VAL A 284 -0.46 -0.05 -7.87
CA VAL A 284 0.45 0.89 -7.22
C VAL A 284 1.37 0.09 -6.32
N LEU A 285 2.68 0.28 -6.49
CA LEU A 285 3.69 -0.47 -5.77
C LEU A 285 4.67 0.48 -5.08
N ARG A 286 4.94 0.23 -3.81
CA ARG A 286 6.08 0.80 -3.07
C ARG A 286 6.81 -0.34 -2.37
N MET A 287 8.11 -0.41 -2.57
CA MET A 287 8.97 -1.38 -1.90
C MET A 287 10.26 -0.68 -1.50
N VAL A 288 10.52 -0.61 -0.20
CA VAL A 288 11.79 -0.08 0.32
C VAL A 288 12.84 -1.18 0.28
N GLU A 289 13.74 -1.10 -0.70
CA GLU A 289 14.82 -2.08 -0.86
C GLU A 289 15.99 -1.79 0.09
N SER A 290 16.51 -2.84 0.72
CA SER A 290 17.65 -2.78 1.66
C SER A 290 19.01 -2.59 0.97
N ARG A 291 19.09 -2.67 -0.36
CA ARG A 291 20.36 -2.78 -1.10
C ARG A 291 20.37 -1.89 -2.35
N ALA A 292 20.69 -0.62 -2.16
CA ALA A 292 21.51 0.15 -3.12
C ALA A 292 21.74 1.53 -2.51
N GLY A 293 22.97 2.06 -2.63
CA GLY A 293 23.34 3.42 -2.26
C GLY A 293 22.70 4.49 -3.15
N ALA A 294 21.40 4.38 -3.42
CA ALA A 294 20.62 5.45 -4.01
C ALA A 294 20.16 6.35 -2.86
N GLU A 295 20.75 7.54 -2.77
CA GLU A 295 20.26 8.61 -1.92
C GLU A 295 18.84 8.99 -2.36
N GLY A 296 17.82 8.44 -1.69
CA GLY A 296 16.43 8.77 -1.94
C GLY A 296 15.45 7.72 -1.42
N SER A 297 14.30 8.17 -0.88
CA SER A 297 13.17 7.27 -0.62
C SER A 297 12.75 6.62 -1.95
N PRO A 298 12.56 5.29 -2.00
CA PRO A 298 12.15 4.63 -3.23
C PRO A 298 10.80 5.17 -3.69
N PRO A 299 10.62 5.36 -5.01
CA PRO A 299 9.42 5.98 -5.53
C PRO A 299 8.23 5.02 -5.43
N TRP A 300 7.05 5.60 -5.40
CA TRP A 300 5.82 4.89 -5.75
C TRP A 300 5.84 4.60 -7.24
N ARG A 301 5.67 3.33 -7.62
CA ARG A 301 5.64 2.86 -8.99
C ARG A 301 4.19 2.64 -9.41
N ILE A 302 3.85 3.11 -10.61
CA ILE A 302 2.57 2.84 -11.27
C ILE A 302 2.83 1.75 -12.29
N LEU A 303 2.14 0.62 -12.14
CA LEU A 303 2.30 -0.56 -12.95
C LEU A 303 1.05 -0.80 -13.80
N LEU A 304 1.26 -1.20 -15.04
CA LEU A 304 0.22 -1.63 -15.96
C LEU A 304 0.47 -3.09 -16.34
N LYS A 305 -0.57 -3.93 -16.30
CA LYS A 305 -0.45 -5.31 -16.75
C LYS A 305 -0.55 -5.38 -18.27
N GLU A 306 0.51 -5.83 -18.91
CA GLU A 306 0.60 -6.11 -20.34
C GLU A 306 1.01 -7.58 -20.54
N ARG A 307 0.19 -8.37 -21.25
CA ARG A 307 0.51 -9.77 -21.60
C ARG A 307 1.02 -10.58 -20.39
N ASP A 308 0.28 -10.49 -19.29
CA ASP A 308 0.58 -11.16 -18.01
C ASP A 308 1.82 -10.68 -17.24
N GLN A 309 2.42 -9.56 -17.66
CA GLN A 309 3.55 -8.93 -16.97
C GLN A 309 3.17 -7.54 -16.47
N PHE A 310 3.66 -7.16 -15.29
CA PHE A 310 3.51 -5.79 -14.80
C PHE A 310 4.67 -4.93 -15.31
N VAL A 311 4.33 -3.95 -16.15
CA VAL A 311 5.28 -2.99 -16.72
C VAL A 311 5.13 -1.67 -15.98
N GLN A 312 6.24 -1.07 -15.55
CA GLN A 312 6.23 0.25 -14.95
C GLN A 312 5.92 1.31 -16.00
N VAL A 313 4.85 2.06 -15.78
CA VAL A 313 4.38 3.15 -16.66
C VAL A 313 4.56 4.53 -16.03
N GLY A 314 4.91 4.60 -14.75
CA GLY A 314 5.18 5.85 -14.04
C GLY A 314 5.85 5.62 -12.70
N ALA A 315 6.45 6.68 -12.17
CA ALA A 315 7.02 6.71 -10.83
C ALA A 315 6.82 8.10 -10.19
N MET A 316 6.58 8.14 -8.88
CA MET A 316 6.29 9.37 -8.14
C MET A 316 6.93 9.33 -6.75
N ALA A 317 7.35 10.49 -6.23
CA ALA A 317 7.86 10.58 -4.86
C ALA A 317 6.75 10.40 -3.80
N ARG A 318 5.56 10.96 -4.09
CA ARG A 318 4.34 10.80 -3.27
C ARG A 318 3.46 9.67 -3.80
N ARG A 319 2.52 9.20 -2.97
CA ARG A 319 1.51 8.23 -3.41
C ARG A 319 0.71 8.80 -4.60
N PRO A 320 0.53 8.02 -5.69
CA PRO A 320 -0.31 8.42 -6.82
C PRO A 320 -1.78 8.57 -6.41
N THR A 321 -2.43 9.62 -6.89
CA THR A 321 -3.88 9.83 -6.83
C THR A 321 -4.57 9.17 -8.03
N SER A 322 -5.91 9.07 -8.04
CA SER A 322 -6.66 8.58 -9.20
C SER A 322 -6.29 9.33 -10.48
N SER A 323 -6.18 10.66 -10.41
CA SER A 323 -5.81 11.49 -11.55
C SER A 323 -4.38 11.22 -12.05
N ASP A 324 -3.44 10.91 -11.15
CA ASP A 324 -2.07 10.52 -11.54
C ASP A 324 -2.06 9.16 -12.26
N LEU A 325 -2.89 8.20 -11.81
CA LEU A 325 -3.02 6.88 -12.44
C LEU A 325 -3.60 6.99 -13.86
N GLU A 326 -4.65 7.78 -14.02
CA GLU A 326 -5.26 8.05 -15.32
C GLU A 326 -4.27 8.72 -16.28
N LEU A 327 -3.54 9.74 -15.81
CA LEU A 327 -2.55 10.44 -16.61
C LEU A 327 -1.39 9.53 -17.03
N ALA A 328 -0.85 8.73 -16.10
CA ALA A 328 0.21 7.76 -16.38
C ALA A 328 -0.23 6.75 -17.45
N PHE A 329 -1.48 6.28 -17.35
CA PHE A 329 -2.04 5.35 -18.31
C PHE A 329 -2.25 5.97 -19.70
N ILE A 330 -2.83 7.18 -19.78
CA ILE A 330 -2.99 7.90 -21.05
C ILE A 330 -1.62 8.09 -21.73
N ASN A 331 -0.61 8.47 -20.96
CA ASN A 331 0.76 8.64 -21.46
C ASN A 331 1.35 7.31 -21.97
N ALA A 332 1.14 6.21 -21.25
CA ALA A 332 1.59 4.87 -21.68
C ALA A 332 0.87 4.40 -22.95
N ALA A 333 -0.44 4.64 -23.06
CA ALA A 333 -1.24 4.32 -24.24
C ALA A 333 -0.78 5.14 -25.47
N ALA A 334 -0.47 6.42 -25.28
CA ALA A 334 0.07 7.28 -26.34
C ALA A 334 1.46 6.79 -26.81
N ALA A 335 2.33 6.41 -25.87
CA ALA A 335 3.66 5.90 -26.17
C ALA A 335 3.63 4.55 -26.92
N SER A 336 2.61 3.72 -26.69
CA SER A 336 2.45 2.39 -27.29
C SER A 336 1.63 2.38 -28.59
N SER A 337 1.14 3.53 -29.06
CA SER A 337 0.26 3.67 -30.23
C SER A 337 0.87 3.11 -31.54
N PRO A 338 0.06 2.44 -32.40
CA PRO A 338 0.52 1.96 -33.71
C PRO A 338 1.08 3.08 -34.61
N LEU A 339 0.60 4.32 -34.48
CA LEU A 339 1.06 5.46 -35.28
C LEU A 339 2.49 5.90 -34.92
N THR A 340 2.90 5.76 -33.65
CA THR A 340 4.29 5.99 -33.22
C THR A 340 5.21 4.82 -33.60
N LYS A 341 4.67 3.60 -33.76
CA LYS A 341 5.42 2.45 -34.30
C LYS A 341 5.58 2.52 -35.83
N THR A 342 4.57 2.94 -36.58
CA THR A 342 4.66 3.11 -38.05
C THR A 342 5.53 4.31 -38.45
N ALA A 343 5.49 5.42 -37.72
CA ALA A 343 6.43 6.52 -37.93
C ALA A 343 7.90 6.11 -37.69
N LYS A 344 8.16 5.20 -36.72
CA LYS A 344 9.49 4.60 -36.51
C LYS A 344 9.92 3.67 -37.64
N PHE A 345 9.00 2.87 -38.18
CA PHE A 345 9.27 1.97 -39.31
C PHE A 345 9.56 2.75 -40.60
N LEU A 346 8.81 3.83 -40.86
CA LEU A 346 9.04 4.70 -42.02
C LEU A 346 10.33 5.52 -41.91
N ARG A 347 10.73 5.95 -40.70
CA ARG A 347 12.01 6.67 -40.49
C ARG A 347 13.25 5.78 -40.68
N GLY A 348 13.11 4.45 -40.50
CA GLY A 348 14.15 3.47 -40.83
C GLY A 348 14.21 3.08 -42.31
N LEU A 349 13.20 3.48 -43.10
CA LEU A 349 13.08 3.20 -44.53
C LEU A 349 13.34 4.42 -45.42
N ILE A 350 13.75 5.56 -44.85
CA ILE A 350 14.25 6.70 -45.63
C ILE A 350 15.76 6.52 -45.78
N PRO A 351 16.27 6.10 -46.96
CA PRO A 351 17.70 6.08 -47.23
C PRO A 351 18.16 7.53 -47.41
N GLY A 352 18.64 8.14 -46.33
CA GLY A 352 19.15 9.51 -46.34
C GLY A 352 20.65 9.55 -46.12
N LYS A 353 21.40 9.54 -47.23
CA LYS A 353 22.75 10.11 -47.41
C LYS A 353 23.79 9.91 -46.30
N LYS A 354 24.79 9.07 -46.61
CA LYS A 354 26.18 9.38 -46.22
C LYS A 354 26.55 10.74 -46.84
N THR A 355 26.79 11.74 -46.00
CA THR A 355 27.91 12.70 -45.98
C THR A 355 27.60 13.78 -44.96
#